data_AF-A6W6J7-F1
#
_entry.id   AF-A6W6J7-F1
#
_cell.length_a   1.000
_cell.length_b   1.000
_cell.length_c   1.000
_cell.angle_alpha   90.00
_cell.angle_beta   90.00
_cell.angle_gamma   90.00
#
_symmetry.space_group_name_H-M   'P 1'
#
loop_
_entity.id
_entity.type
_entity.pdbx_description
1 polymer ?
#
loop_
_entity_poly.entity_id
_entity_poly.type
_entity_poly.pdbx_seq_one_letter_code
_entity_poly.pdbx_strand_id
1 'polypeptide(L)'
;MSENVKAPENDQHDPDPGTWGGTGYVRQELDPALIAWWQSLPIPTRTTLAALRPGDVIPREAAAALAATGMTCPEVVVVEDGRRVRRRIASRDVVASVLRVRLNHSERRLV
;
A
#
# COMPACT_ATOMS: atom_id res chain seq x y z
N MET A 1 10.61 -21.00 -59.59
CA MET A 1 11.19 -19.65 -59.42
C MET A 1 10.71 -19.13 -58.06
N SER A 2 11.54 -18.37 -57.37
CA SER A 2 11.21 -17.50 -56.23
C SER A 2 10.02 -16.56 -56.60
N GLU A 3 9.27 -15.82 -55.75
CA GLU A 3 9.31 -15.42 -54.33
C GLU A 3 7.97 -14.66 -54.01
N ASN A 4 7.58 -14.14 -52.83
CA ASN A 4 8.13 -14.12 -51.46
C ASN A 4 7.00 -14.01 -50.38
N VAL A 5 7.37 -14.26 -49.12
CA VAL A 5 6.85 -13.83 -47.80
C VAL A 5 5.80 -12.69 -47.72
N LYS A 6 4.76 -12.87 -46.88
CA LYS A 6 4.59 -12.10 -45.61
C LYS A 6 3.80 -12.87 -44.53
N ALA A 7 4.25 -12.74 -43.29
CA ALA A 7 3.79 -13.42 -42.07
C ALA A 7 2.56 -12.72 -41.43
N PRO A 8 1.84 -13.35 -40.48
CA PRO A 8 0.67 -12.74 -39.85
C PRO A 8 1.06 -11.59 -38.91
N GLU A 9 0.42 -10.44 -39.09
CA GLU A 9 0.55 -9.27 -38.21
C GLU A 9 -0.38 -9.47 -36.99
N ASN A 10 0.11 -10.23 -36.03
CA ASN A 10 -0.50 -10.37 -34.72
C ASN A 10 -0.06 -9.14 -33.90
N ASP A 11 -0.96 -8.16 -33.74
CA ASP A 11 -0.71 -6.88 -33.06
C ASP A 11 -0.60 -7.08 -31.54
N GLN A 12 0.40 -7.84 -31.11
CA GLN A 12 0.78 -7.98 -29.72
C GLN A 12 1.51 -6.71 -29.30
N HIS A 13 0.84 -5.91 -28.46
CA HIS A 13 1.49 -4.89 -27.67
C HIS A 13 2.59 -5.52 -26.80
N ASP A 14 3.82 -5.52 -27.29
CA ASP A 14 5.01 -5.61 -26.43
C ASP A 14 5.10 -4.30 -25.61
N PRO A 15 5.01 -4.36 -24.27
CA PRO A 15 5.28 -3.20 -23.44
C PRO A 15 6.79 -2.94 -23.44
N ASP A 16 7.24 -2.06 -24.33
CA ASP A 16 8.65 -1.68 -24.50
C ASP A 16 9.32 -1.35 -23.15
N PRO A 17 10.23 -2.20 -22.63
CA PRO A 17 10.83 -2.02 -21.33
C PRO A 17 11.91 -0.95 -21.43
N GLY A 18 11.51 0.31 -21.25
CA GLY A 18 12.37 1.48 -21.24
C GLY A 18 13.59 1.32 -20.33
N THR A 19 14.69 0.83 -20.90
CA THR A 19 15.87 0.38 -20.15
C THR A 19 16.82 1.56 -19.91
N TRP A 20 16.49 2.38 -18.92
CA TRP A 20 17.45 3.31 -18.32
C TRP A 20 18.13 2.63 -17.13
N GLY A 21 19.47 2.64 -17.13
CA GLY A 21 20.28 1.75 -16.31
C GLY A 21 20.13 1.91 -14.80
N GLY A 22 20.14 0.79 -14.09
CA GLY A 22 20.22 0.73 -12.62
C GLY A 22 18.86 0.62 -11.93
N THR A 23 18.52 -0.57 -11.45
CA THR A 23 17.28 -0.91 -10.72
C THR A 23 15.99 -0.47 -11.41
N GLY A 24 15.34 -1.39 -12.13
CA GLY A 24 14.00 -1.16 -12.66
C GLY A 24 12.99 -0.89 -11.54
N TYR A 25 12.69 0.39 -11.31
CA TYR A 25 11.61 0.82 -10.43
C TYR A 25 10.27 0.49 -11.09
N VAL A 26 9.81 -0.75 -10.92
CA VAL A 26 8.44 -1.13 -11.27
C VAL A 26 7.50 -0.24 -10.48
N ARG A 27 6.89 0.73 -11.15
CA ARG A 27 5.87 1.59 -10.58
C ARG A 27 4.63 0.76 -10.33
N GLN A 28 4.59 0.07 -9.19
CA GLN A 28 3.46 -0.73 -8.79
C GLN A 28 2.25 0.19 -8.62
N GLU A 29 1.32 0.12 -9.58
CA GLU A 29 0.08 0.88 -9.51
C GLU A 29 -0.66 0.52 -8.23
N LEU A 30 -1.13 1.56 -7.53
CA LEU A 30 -1.85 1.36 -6.29
C LEU A 30 -3.32 1.08 -6.62
N ASP A 31 -3.90 0.10 -5.94
CA ASP A 31 -5.33 -0.21 -6.06
C ASP A 31 -6.19 1.06 -5.84
N PRO A 32 -7.01 1.47 -6.83
CA PRO A 32 -7.92 2.61 -6.69
C PRO A 32 -8.86 2.51 -5.48
N ALA A 33 -9.27 1.30 -5.09
CA ALA A 33 -10.10 1.09 -3.91
C ALA A 33 -9.36 1.46 -2.62
N LEU A 34 -8.04 1.17 -2.54
CA LEU A 34 -7.20 1.53 -1.41
C LEU A 34 -6.95 3.05 -1.35
N ILE A 35 -6.88 3.73 -2.50
CA ILE A 35 -6.83 5.21 -2.56
C ILE A 35 -8.15 5.81 -2.07
N ALA A 36 -9.29 5.31 -2.58
CA ALA A 36 -10.63 5.79 -2.20
C ALA A 36 -10.92 5.57 -0.71
N TRP A 37 -10.51 4.42 -0.15
CA TRP A 37 -10.52 4.17 1.29
C TRP A 37 -9.74 5.24 2.04
N TRP A 38 -8.48 5.50 1.67
CA TRP A 38 -7.66 6.49 2.37
C TRP A 38 -8.26 7.90 2.31
N GLN A 39 -8.84 8.29 1.19
CA GLN A 39 -9.55 9.57 1.05
C GLN A 39 -10.80 9.66 1.96
N SER A 40 -11.56 8.57 2.11
CA SER A 40 -12.79 8.55 2.92
C SER A 40 -12.54 8.60 4.42
N LEU A 41 -11.31 8.27 4.88
CA LEU A 41 -10.97 8.31 6.29
C LEU A 41 -11.01 9.74 6.87
N PRO A 42 -11.56 9.91 8.10
CA PRO A 42 -11.45 11.16 8.86
C PRO A 42 -10.00 11.62 9.00
N ILE A 43 -9.79 12.94 9.05
CA ILE A 43 -8.46 13.54 9.23
C ILE A 43 -7.76 12.99 10.49
N PRO A 44 -8.40 12.87 11.67
CA PRO A 44 -7.76 12.29 12.85
C PRO A 44 -7.24 10.87 12.60
N THR A 45 -8.06 10.00 11.99
CA THR A 45 -7.69 8.61 11.68
C THR A 45 -6.52 8.53 10.70
N ARG A 46 -6.50 9.37 9.65
CA ARG A 46 -5.36 9.48 8.73
C ARG A 46 -4.09 9.94 9.43
N THR A 47 -4.18 10.94 10.29
CA THR A 47 -3.02 11.43 11.07
C THR A 47 -2.48 10.35 12.00
N THR A 48 -3.34 9.62 12.70
CA THR A 48 -2.94 8.46 13.52
C THR A 48 -2.23 7.41 12.68
N LEU A 49 -2.83 6.97 11.56
CA LEU A 49 -2.24 5.95 10.69
C LEU A 49 -0.90 6.41 10.07
N ALA A 50 -0.81 7.67 9.65
CA ALA A 50 0.39 8.24 9.05
C ALA A 50 1.55 8.46 10.04
N ALA A 51 1.28 8.43 11.35
CA ALA A 51 2.26 8.55 12.42
C ALA A 51 2.74 7.21 12.97
N LEU A 52 2.08 6.09 12.65
CA LEU A 52 2.42 4.75 13.14
C LEU A 52 3.85 4.34 12.76
N ARG A 53 4.57 3.81 13.75
CA ARG A 53 5.86 3.13 13.61
C ARG A 53 5.69 1.62 13.85
N PRO A 54 6.56 0.77 13.29
CA PRO A 54 6.50 -0.67 13.55
C PRO A 54 6.65 -0.97 15.04
N GLY A 55 5.69 -1.70 15.62
CA GLY A 55 5.61 -2.01 17.05
C GLY A 55 4.65 -1.13 17.84
N ASP A 56 4.19 0.01 17.30
CA ASP A 56 3.24 0.89 17.98
C ASP A 56 1.89 0.20 18.19
N VAL A 57 1.26 0.43 19.35
CA VAL A 57 -0.12 -0.01 19.62
C VAL A 57 -1.09 0.81 18.78
N ILE A 58 -1.91 0.12 17.97
CA ILE A 58 -2.89 0.75 17.08
C ILE A 58 -4.17 1.05 17.89
N PRO A 59 -4.65 2.31 17.91
CA PRO A 59 -5.95 2.65 18.50
C PRO A 59 -7.11 1.90 17.84
N ARG A 60 -8.18 1.62 18.60
CA ARG A 60 -9.31 0.79 18.14
C ARG A 60 -9.92 1.26 16.80
N GLU A 61 -10.07 2.58 16.62
CA GLU A 61 -10.63 3.18 15.40
C GLU A 61 -9.71 2.99 14.19
N ALA A 62 -8.40 3.22 14.36
CA ALA A 62 -7.41 2.99 13.33
C ALA A 62 -7.31 1.49 12.95
N ALA A 63 -7.42 0.58 13.93
CA ALA A 63 -7.45 -0.86 13.68
C ALA A 63 -8.73 -1.30 12.94
N ALA A 64 -9.88 -0.66 13.19
CA ALA A 64 -11.11 -0.91 12.44
C ALA A 64 -11.02 -0.38 11.00
N ALA A 65 -10.43 0.79 10.80
CA ALA A 65 -10.16 1.35 9.48
C ALA A 65 -9.25 0.44 8.64
N LEU A 66 -8.18 -0.12 9.24
CA LEU A 66 -7.29 -1.09 8.58
C LEU A 66 -8.01 -2.39 8.24
N ALA A 67 -8.80 -2.94 9.16
CA ALA A 67 -9.57 -4.16 8.93
C ALA A 67 -10.55 -4.05 7.74
N ALA A 68 -11.10 -2.86 7.48
CA ALA A 68 -11.95 -2.61 6.31
C ALA A 68 -11.24 -2.75 4.95
N THR A 69 -9.90 -2.80 4.93
CA THR A 69 -9.07 -3.08 3.73
C THR A 69 -8.53 -4.51 3.70
N GLY A 70 -8.92 -5.37 4.64
CA GLY A 70 -8.34 -6.70 4.81
C GLY A 70 -6.96 -6.72 5.49
N MET A 71 -6.38 -5.56 5.83
CA MET A 71 -5.10 -5.50 6.57
C MET A 71 -5.25 -6.08 7.97
N THR A 72 -4.62 -7.23 8.20
CA THR A 72 -4.61 -7.90 9.51
C THR A 72 -3.51 -7.33 10.38
N CYS A 73 -3.88 -6.79 11.54
CA CYS A 73 -2.95 -6.25 12.53
C CYS A 73 -2.63 -7.34 13.57
N PRO A 74 -1.36 -7.75 13.77
CA PRO A 74 -1.02 -8.74 14.78
C PRO A 74 -1.33 -8.25 16.20
N GLU A 75 -1.67 -9.17 17.09
CA GLU A 75 -1.97 -8.90 18.49
C GLU A 75 -0.81 -9.35 19.41
N VAL A 76 -0.46 -8.51 20.38
CA VAL A 76 0.49 -8.80 21.45
C VAL A 76 -0.18 -8.67 22.81
N VAL A 77 0.38 -9.35 23.81
CA VAL A 77 -0.04 -9.21 25.21
C VAL A 77 0.84 -8.17 25.88
N VAL A 78 0.23 -7.07 26.33
CA VAL A 78 0.87 -6.06 27.18
C VAL A 78 0.36 -6.20 28.62
N VAL A 79 1.11 -5.65 29.58
CA VAL A 79 0.66 -5.56 30.98
C VAL A 79 0.26 -4.12 31.25
N GLU A 80 -1.03 -3.91 31.52
CA GLU A 80 -1.65 -2.63 31.86
C GLU A 80 -2.31 -2.79 33.23
N ASP A 81 -1.99 -1.93 34.20
CA ASP A 81 -2.53 -1.95 35.57
C ASP A 81 -2.47 -3.34 36.24
N GLY A 82 -1.36 -4.06 36.03
CA GLY A 82 -1.13 -5.42 36.53
C GLY A 82 -1.92 -6.53 35.81
N ARG A 83 -2.71 -6.20 34.79
CA ARG A 83 -3.52 -7.13 34.00
C ARG A 83 -2.90 -7.36 32.62
N ARG A 84 -2.99 -8.60 32.12
CA ARG A 84 -2.57 -8.95 30.76
C ARG A 84 -3.68 -8.60 29.77
N VAL A 85 -3.43 -7.63 28.89
CA VAL A 85 -4.39 -7.12 27.89
C VAL A 85 -3.85 -7.41 26.48
N ARG A 86 -4.72 -7.83 25.56
CA ARG A 86 -4.35 -7.97 24.14
C ARG A 86 -4.50 -6.63 23.43
N ARG A 87 -3.46 -6.22 22.70
CA ARG A 87 -3.43 -4.99 21.90
C ARG A 87 -2.96 -5.31 20.49
N ARG A 88 -3.57 -4.67 19.49
CA ARG A 88 -3.11 -4.73 18.10
C ARG A 88 -1.92 -3.82 17.92
N ILE A 89 -0.91 -4.26 17.19
CA ILE A 89 0.28 -3.48 16.88
C ILE A 89 0.48 -3.30 15.37
N ALA A 90 1.15 -2.22 15.01
CA ALA A 90 1.54 -1.94 13.64
C ALA A 90 2.70 -2.86 13.25
N SER A 91 2.44 -3.84 12.36
CA SER A 91 3.51 -4.60 11.72
C SER A 91 4.26 -3.71 10.72
N ARG A 92 5.46 -4.14 10.31
CA ARG A 92 6.21 -3.47 9.21
C ARG A 92 5.37 -3.40 7.93
N ASP A 93 4.58 -4.44 7.64
CA ASP A 93 3.78 -4.53 6.42
C ASP A 93 2.58 -3.58 6.45
N VAL A 94 1.94 -3.41 7.62
CA VAL A 94 0.87 -2.41 7.83
C VAL A 94 1.42 -1.00 7.63
N VAL A 95 2.57 -0.68 8.25
CA VAL A 95 3.22 0.64 8.10
C VAL A 95 3.66 0.87 6.65
N ALA A 96 4.28 -0.12 6.00
CA ALA A 96 4.69 -0.03 4.60
C ALA A 96 3.49 0.17 3.66
N SER A 97 2.37 -0.52 3.90
CA SER A 97 1.14 -0.36 3.14
C SER A 97 0.58 1.06 3.28
N VAL A 98 0.40 1.55 4.51
CA VAL A 98 -0.07 2.92 4.80
C VAL A 98 0.85 3.97 4.17
N LEU A 99 2.17 3.83 4.30
CA LEU A 99 3.15 4.72 3.68
C LEU A 99 3.02 4.71 2.14
N ARG A 100 2.80 3.54 1.54
CA ARG A 100 2.65 3.41 0.08
C ARG A 100 1.38 4.12 -0.43
N VAL A 101 0.26 4.04 0.29
CA VAL A 101 -0.95 4.82 -0.05
C VAL A 101 -0.69 6.32 0.10
N ARG A 102 -0.07 6.70 1.23
CA ARG A 102 0.26 8.10 1.54
C ARG A 102 1.15 8.71 0.45
N LEU A 103 2.29 8.10 0.10
CA LEU A 103 3.23 8.69 -0.87
C LEU A 103 2.61 8.82 -2.28
N ASN A 104 1.87 7.81 -2.74
CA ASN A 104 1.24 7.86 -4.07
C ASN A 104 0.11 8.90 -4.19
N HIS A 105 -0.47 9.33 -3.07
CA HIS A 105 -1.62 10.25 -3.05
C HIS A 105 -1.29 11.66 -2.51
N SER A 106 -0.41 11.77 -1.51
CA SER A 106 -0.09 13.04 -0.83
C SER A 106 0.85 13.93 -1.63
N GLU A 107 1.72 13.36 -2.48
CA GLU A 107 2.80 14.10 -3.14
C GLU A 107 2.50 14.44 -4.62
N ARG A 108 1.38 13.98 -5.18
CA ARG A 108 0.90 14.39 -6.52
C ARG A 108 0.13 15.73 -6.52
N ARG A 109 0.21 16.51 -5.43
CA ARG A 109 -0.42 17.85 -5.27
C ARG A 109 0.60 18.99 -5.10
N LEU A 110 1.82 18.80 -5.61
CA LEU A 110 2.84 19.84 -5.76
C LEU A 110 3.23 19.99 -7.25
N VAL A 111 2.26 20.38 -8.07
CA VAL A 111 2.42 21.12 -9.34
C VAL A 111 1.24 22.07 -9.47
#